data_AF-A0AAD9G2M4-F1
#
_entry.id   AF-A0AAD9G2M4-F1
#
_cell.length_a   1.000
_cell.length_b   1.000
_cell.length_c   1.000
_cell.angle_alpha   90.00
_cell.angle_beta   90.00
_cell.angle_gamma   90.00
#
_symmetry.space_group_name_H-M   'P 1'
#
loop_
_entity.id
_entity.type
_entity.pdbx_description
1 polymer ?
#
loop_
_entity_poly.entity_id
_entity_poly.type
_entity_poly.pdbx_seq_one_letter_code
_entity_poly.pdbx_strand_id
1 'polypeptide(L)'
;MNSPGVTNYHSIDLQTKDSTELSCASSPGASSLKRFACQFDPGSKNGRVLVLLFDRNGDSEFKEMSRLDVLRMTQQAAVPREEEPEEIGEAVDVAGPPLRRLGSIGVKGRRASVNLMRGDGGGPDGPNYATVCDVQRVHARDIRRMENAFSVSNEPSIIIRKQAILISADPLRAIVMRDVCLVYVPDGADSLLSILKEQFGQTARENAEDPYEFRALEALLSTVARYFQADYEKLSPVVVSALDRLVQGNLHSRELETLREFKNTMNEFESQVDGVRRVLMDLLDNEEDLRLLYLTKLHEDPSLLTDLYSFDSEEAEVLIETYLQDIFSTRTKADLMQHRITNTESLVMLKLDSMRNYLLRVDLVFSLMTISLSVGTLLAGVFGMNLASGIEEAWGWFWGVAITCVVAFVVITAIGILFFRQKGVLQI
;
A
#
# COMPACT_ATOMS: atom_id res chain seq x y z
N MET A 1 12.87 -71.80 -7.70
CA MET A 1 13.19 -70.52 -8.36
C MET A 1 13.26 -69.45 -7.28
N ASN A 2 14.33 -68.66 -7.35
CA ASN A 2 14.88 -67.81 -6.30
C ASN A 2 13.96 -66.71 -5.76
N SER A 3 14.07 -66.45 -4.46
CA SER A 3 13.77 -65.16 -3.83
C SER A 3 14.76 -64.07 -4.31
N PRO A 4 14.33 -62.80 -4.27
CA PRO A 4 14.86 -61.85 -3.27
C PRO A 4 13.69 -61.10 -2.61
N GLY A 5 13.75 -60.51 -1.41
CA GLY A 5 14.85 -59.91 -0.67
C GLY A 5 14.30 -58.57 -0.14
N VAL A 6 13.82 -58.56 1.11
CA VAL A 6 13.22 -57.42 1.81
C VAL A 6 14.31 -56.65 2.57
N THR A 7 14.41 -55.34 2.33
CA THR A 7 15.05 -54.26 3.15
C THR A 7 14.94 -52.96 2.32
N ASN A 8 14.80 -51.71 2.78
CA ASN A 8 14.73 -51.03 4.08
C ASN A 8 14.32 -49.59 3.72
N TYR A 9 13.45 -48.93 4.48
CA TYR A 9 13.57 -47.48 4.69
C TYR A 9 13.29 -47.17 6.16
N HIS A 10 14.35 -46.69 6.81
CA HIS A 10 14.40 -46.24 8.19
C HIS A 10 13.56 -44.98 8.39
N SER A 11 12.63 -45.03 9.34
CA SER A 11 12.17 -43.85 10.07
C SER A 11 13.24 -43.46 11.09
N ILE A 12 13.69 -42.20 11.04
CA ILE A 12 14.49 -41.59 12.11
C ILE A 12 13.76 -40.33 12.53
N ASP A 13 13.21 -40.40 13.74
CA ASP A 13 12.70 -39.28 14.53
C ASP A 13 13.83 -38.29 14.81
N LEU A 14 13.57 -37.00 14.56
CA LEU A 14 14.38 -35.90 15.08
C LEU A 14 13.52 -35.07 16.03
N GLN A 15 13.71 -35.36 17.31
CA GLN A 15 13.24 -34.61 18.47
C GLN A 15 13.69 -33.14 18.39
N THR A 16 12.73 -32.23 18.40
CA THR A 16 12.95 -30.82 18.74
C THR A 16 13.19 -30.71 20.24
N LYS A 17 14.37 -30.18 20.61
CA LYS A 17 14.74 -29.82 21.98
C LYS A 17 13.97 -28.58 22.42
N ASP A 18 13.22 -28.72 23.52
CA ASP A 18 12.75 -27.61 24.33
C ASP A 18 13.92 -26.89 25.01
N SER A 19 13.80 -25.57 25.15
CA SER A 19 14.46 -24.79 26.20
C SER A 19 13.42 -23.87 26.82
N THR A 20 12.94 -24.29 28.00
CA THR A 20 12.63 -23.46 29.18
C THR A 20 11.99 -22.09 28.96
N GLU A 21 10.74 -21.93 29.40
CA GLU A 21 10.42 -20.97 30.46
C GLU A 21 9.29 -21.47 31.37
N LEU A 22 9.45 -21.17 32.66
CA LEU A 22 8.65 -21.58 33.80
C LEU A 22 7.32 -20.81 33.85
N SER A 23 6.26 -21.59 34.02
CA SER A 23 5.09 -21.39 34.88
C SER A 23 4.79 -20.00 35.47
N CYS A 24 3.62 -19.45 35.16
CA CYS A 24 2.67 -18.95 36.17
C CYS A 24 1.22 -19.08 35.69
N ALA A 25 0.41 -19.74 36.51
CA ALA A 25 -1.01 -19.98 36.30
C ALA A 25 -1.87 -18.89 36.94
N SER A 26 -3.00 -18.53 36.32
CA SER A 26 -4.32 -18.40 36.99
C SER A 26 -5.43 -17.90 36.05
N SER A 27 -6.36 -18.82 35.75
CA SER A 27 -7.83 -18.72 35.61
C SER A 27 -8.56 -17.70 34.69
N PRO A 28 -9.75 -18.08 34.15
CA PRO A 28 -10.48 -17.34 33.13
C PRO A 28 -11.66 -16.51 33.69
N GLY A 29 -12.00 -15.41 33.03
CA GLY A 29 -13.30 -14.74 33.18
C GLY A 29 -13.24 -13.21 33.25
N ALA A 30 -14.20 -12.58 32.57
CA ALA A 30 -14.56 -11.15 32.58
C ALA A 30 -13.88 -10.21 31.56
N SER A 31 -14.58 -10.11 30.42
CA SER A 31 -14.95 -8.91 29.66
C SER A 31 -14.36 -7.52 30.00
N SER A 32 -13.97 -6.87 28.90
CA SER A 32 -14.03 -5.43 28.56
C SER A 32 -13.04 -4.45 29.20
N LEU A 33 -12.39 -3.71 28.28
CA LEU A 33 -11.71 -2.42 28.46
C LEU A 33 -10.41 -2.42 29.27
N LYS A 34 -9.30 -2.63 28.54
CA LYS A 34 -7.95 -2.06 28.69
C LYS A 34 -7.13 -2.68 27.55
N ARG A 35 -6.28 -2.01 26.81
CA ARG A 35 -5.56 -0.75 26.94
C ARG A 35 -5.08 -0.43 25.53
N PHE A 36 -4.93 0.85 25.19
CA PHE A 36 -4.02 1.27 24.13
C PHE A 36 -2.64 0.67 24.43
N ALA A 37 -2.35 -0.47 23.81
CA ALA A 37 -1.02 -1.04 23.76
C ALA A 37 -0.52 -0.70 22.36
N CYS A 38 0.31 0.35 22.27
CA CYS A 38 1.35 0.38 21.26
C CYS A 38 2.11 -0.94 21.41
N GLN A 39 1.81 -1.88 20.53
CA GLN A 39 2.63 -3.07 20.36
C GLN A 39 3.90 -2.57 19.65
N PHE A 40 4.82 -2.10 20.47
CA PHE A 40 6.20 -1.81 20.09
C PHE A 40 6.82 -3.17 19.77
N ASP A 41 6.81 -3.57 18.51
CA ASP A 41 7.62 -4.71 18.07
C ASP A 41 9.05 -4.25 17.72
N PRO A 42 10.05 -5.12 17.95
CA PRO A 42 11.36 -4.72 18.43
C PRO A 42 12.40 -4.89 17.32
N GLY A 43 12.40 -3.99 16.33
CA GLY A 43 13.36 -4.04 15.22
C GLY A 43 14.76 -3.50 15.53
N SER A 44 14.97 -2.82 16.66
CA SER A 44 16.32 -2.38 17.02
C SER A 44 16.50 -2.19 18.52
N LYS A 45 17.21 -3.13 19.14
CA LYS A 45 17.61 -3.00 20.55
C LYS A 45 18.53 -1.80 20.81
N ASN A 46 19.04 -1.12 19.76
CA ASN A 46 20.02 -0.03 19.86
C ASN A 46 19.72 1.21 18.98
N GLY A 47 18.54 1.32 18.35
CA GLY A 47 18.22 2.43 17.42
C GLY A 47 19.05 2.45 16.13
N ARG A 48 19.61 1.30 15.74
CA ARG A 48 20.30 1.03 14.46
C ARG A 48 19.39 0.26 13.51
N VAL A 49 19.42 0.61 12.24
CA VAL A 49 18.63 -0.05 11.20
C VAL A 49 19.58 -0.76 10.25
N LEU A 50 19.18 -1.93 9.78
CA LEU A 50 19.90 -2.66 8.74
C LEU A 50 19.66 -1.96 7.40
N VAL A 51 20.73 -1.49 6.77
CA VAL A 51 20.69 -0.89 5.44
C VAL A 51 21.53 -1.71 4.48
N LEU A 52 21.10 -1.76 3.23
CA LEU A 52 21.83 -2.35 2.12
C LEU A 52 22.49 -1.22 1.33
N LEU A 53 23.82 -1.25 1.26
CA LEU A 53 24.65 -0.31 0.53
C LEU A 53 24.94 -0.86 -0.85
N PHE A 54 24.75 -0.04 -1.88
CA PHE A 54 25.19 -0.34 -3.23
C PHE A 54 26.34 0.60 -3.60
N ASP A 55 27.42 0.04 -4.12
CA ASP A 55 28.56 0.79 -4.65
C ASP A 55 28.42 1.03 -6.17
N ARG A 56 29.32 1.82 -6.76
CA ARG A 56 29.36 2.14 -8.20
C ARG A 56 29.47 0.91 -9.11
N ASN A 57 29.99 -0.19 -8.57
CA ASN A 57 30.19 -1.45 -9.28
C ASN A 57 28.96 -2.38 -9.21
N GLY A 58 27.92 -1.99 -8.48
CA GLY A 58 26.72 -2.82 -8.26
C GLY A 58 26.86 -3.85 -7.13
N ASP A 59 27.99 -3.85 -6.41
CA ASP A 59 28.18 -4.70 -5.24
C ASP A 59 27.31 -4.22 -4.07
N SER A 60 26.71 -5.19 -3.36
CA SER A 60 25.78 -4.93 -2.26
C SER A 60 26.36 -5.36 -0.91
N GLU A 61 26.47 -4.45 0.06
CA GLU A 61 26.94 -4.75 1.42
C GLU A 61 25.86 -4.45 2.46
N PHE A 62 25.58 -5.40 3.36
CA PHE A 62 24.69 -5.15 4.49
C PHE A 62 25.45 -4.47 5.62
N LYS A 63 24.92 -3.34 6.10
CA LYS A 63 25.51 -2.57 7.19
C LYS A 63 24.44 -2.12 8.17
N GLU A 64 24.71 -2.29 9.47
CA GLU A 64 23.90 -1.66 10.50
C GLU A 64 24.33 -0.21 10.69
N MET A 65 23.40 0.73 10.50
CA MET A 65 23.68 2.16 10.64
C MET A 65 22.74 2.81 11.64
N SER A 66 23.26 3.73 12.46
CA SER A 66 22.40 4.61 13.25
C SER A 66 21.91 5.78 12.38
N ARG A 67 20.79 6.41 12.78
CA ARG A 67 20.28 7.63 12.11
C ARG A 67 21.33 8.72 11.97
N LEU A 68 22.17 8.87 12.99
CA LEU A 68 23.25 9.86 13.00
C LEU A 68 24.32 9.52 11.97
N ASP A 69 24.61 8.24 11.76
CA ASP A 69 25.59 7.80 10.78
C ASP A 69 25.08 8.03 9.35
N VAL A 70 23.80 7.73 9.08
CA VAL A 70 23.16 8.03 7.79
C VAL A 70 23.11 9.54 7.54
N LEU A 71 22.76 10.32 8.55
CA LEU A 71 22.74 11.79 8.45
C LEU A 71 24.15 12.35 8.19
N ARG A 72 25.17 11.84 8.88
CA ARG A 72 26.57 12.27 8.65
C ARG A 72 27.02 11.92 7.24
N MET A 73 26.73 10.71 6.77
CA MET A 73 27.11 10.26 5.43
C MET A 73 26.48 11.14 4.34
N THR A 74 25.17 11.40 4.45
CA THR A 74 24.46 12.29 3.50
C THR A 74 24.92 13.74 3.58
N GLN A 75 25.25 14.25 4.77
CA GLN A 75 25.77 15.61 4.93
C GLN A 75 27.22 15.75 4.43
N GLN A 76 28.04 14.72 4.59
CA GLN A 76 29.40 14.66 4.04
C GLN A 76 29.38 14.67 2.51
N ALA A 77 28.47 13.92 1.89
CA ALA A 77 28.27 13.95 0.44
C ALA A 77 27.87 15.36 -0.08
N ALA A 78 27.25 16.19 0.76
CA ALA A 78 26.85 17.55 0.44
C ALA A 78 27.94 18.62 0.65
N VAL A 79 29.10 18.25 1.20
CA VAL A 79 30.25 19.15 1.32
C VAL A 79 30.95 19.20 -0.04
N PRO A 80 31.15 20.39 -0.63
CA PRO A 80 31.92 20.52 -1.87
C PRO A 80 33.36 20.06 -1.63
N ARG A 81 34.04 19.54 -2.65
CA ARG A 81 35.49 19.30 -2.60
C ARG A 81 36.18 20.60 -2.16
N GLU A 82 36.64 20.67 -0.91
CA GLU A 82 37.75 21.56 -0.59
C GLU A 82 38.95 21.01 -1.35
N GLU A 83 39.65 21.88 -2.07
CA GLU A 83 40.97 21.59 -2.63
C GLU A 83 41.78 20.88 -1.54
N GLU A 84 42.17 19.63 -1.77
CA GLU A 84 43.21 19.02 -0.96
C GLU A 84 44.39 20.00 -1.02
N PRO A 85 44.91 20.49 0.13
CA PRO A 85 46.03 21.42 0.09
C PRO A 85 47.19 20.67 -0.56
N GLU A 86 47.59 21.10 -1.76
CA GLU A 86 48.84 20.69 -2.37
C GLU A 86 49.93 20.77 -1.31
N GLU A 87 50.65 19.67 -1.09
CA GLU A 87 51.84 19.64 -0.26
C GLU A 87 52.83 20.65 -0.85
N ILE A 88 52.85 21.86 -0.29
CA ILE A 88 53.88 22.86 -0.59
C ILE A 88 55.18 22.28 -0.05
N GLY A 89 56.03 21.85 -0.98
CA GLY A 89 57.38 21.34 -0.73
C GLY A 89 58.18 22.28 0.18
N GLU A 90 58.91 21.65 1.10
CA GLU A 90 59.84 22.27 2.04
C GLU A 90 60.78 23.27 1.35
N ALA A 91 60.63 24.54 1.68
CA ALA A 91 61.73 25.50 1.63
C ALA A 91 62.18 25.77 3.07
N VAL A 92 63.26 25.09 3.45
CA VAL A 92 64.02 25.36 4.67
C VAL A 92 64.79 26.67 4.47
N ASP A 93 64.55 27.68 5.32
CA ASP A 93 65.57 28.70 5.59
C ASP A 93 65.46 29.29 7.01
N VAL A 94 66.42 28.82 7.82
CA VAL A 94 67.22 29.41 8.90
C VAL A 94 66.69 30.63 9.71
N ALA A 95 66.82 30.48 11.03
CA ALA A 95 66.33 31.29 12.14
C ALA A 95 67.01 32.66 12.41
N GLY A 96 66.28 33.54 13.12
CA GLY A 96 66.78 34.64 13.95
C GLY A 96 65.67 35.37 14.74
N PRO A 97 65.88 35.87 15.99
CA PRO A 97 64.83 35.94 17.03
C PRO A 97 64.47 37.41 17.46
N PRO A 98 63.85 37.67 18.64
CA PRO A 98 62.41 37.72 18.91
C PRO A 98 61.93 39.12 19.41
N LEU A 99 60.65 39.48 19.33
CA LEU A 99 60.12 40.62 20.10
C LEU A 99 58.75 40.38 20.75
N ARG A 100 58.78 40.46 22.08
CA ARG A 100 57.66 40.50 23.04
C ARG A 100 56.61 41.56 22.73
N ARG A 101 55.35 41.25 22.99
CA ARG A 101 54.36 42.16 23.61
C ARG A 101 53.21 41.33 24.20
N LEU A 102 53.22 41.06 25.51
CA LEU A 102 52.55 41.82 26.59
C LEU A 102 51.09 42.19 26.27
N GLY A 103 50.17 41.63 27.07
CA GLY A 103 48.73 41.65 26.83
C GLY A 103 47.98 42.88 27.34
N SER A 104 46.67 42.86 27.08
CA SER A 104 45.61 43.63 27.74
C SER A 104 44.28 43.28 27.06
N ILE A 105 43.42 42.49 27.72
CA ILE A 105 42.12 42.92 28.30
C ILE A 105 41.10 43.43 27.26
N GLY A 106 40.03 42.61 27.13
CA GLY A 106 38.64 43.09 27.03
C GLY A 106 38.09 43.36 25.63
N VAL A 107 37.02 42.64 25.27
CA VAL A 107 35.65 43.19 25.13
C VAL A 107 34.80 42.25 24.25
N LYS A 108 33.67 41.85 24.83
CA LYS A 108 32.47 41.20 24.28
C LYS A 108 32.37 41.12 22.74
N GLY A 109 32.36 39.91 22.20
CA GLY A 109 31.89 39.62 20.85
C GLY A 109 30.39 39.89 20.72
N ARG A 110 30.04 40.98 20.04
CA ARG A 110 28.69 41.22 19.52
C ARG A 110 28.43 40.25 18.37
N ARG A 111 27.30 39.55 18.44
CA ARG A 111 26.66 38.88 17.29
C ARG A 111 26.53 39.88 16.15
N ALA A 112 27.10 39.58 15.00
CA ALA A 112 26.79 40.27 13.75
C ALA A 112 25.42 39.79 13.28
N SER A 113 24.39 40.57 13.60
CA SER A 113 23.13 40.58 12.85
C SER A 113 23.40 41.26 11.52
N VAL A 114 23.51 40.49 10.44
CA VAL A 114 23.53 41.06 9.09
C VAL A 114 22.11 41.53 8.79
N ASN A 115 21.95 42.86 8.79
CA ASN A 115 20.73 43.54 8.41
C ASN A 115 20.37 43.22 6.95
N LEU A 116 19.10 42.86 6.74
CA LEU A 116 18.41 42.96 5.47
C LEU A 116 18.46 44.43 4.99
N MET A 117 19.18 44.69 3.91
CA MET A 117 19.02 45.92 3.14
C MET A 117 17.95 45.64 2.08
N ARG A 118 16.73 46.09 2.37
CA ARG A 118 15.61 46.16 1.43
C ARG A 118 15.91 47.31 0.47
N GLY A 119 16.41 46.99 -0.72
CA GLY A 119 16.49 47.90 -1.85
C GLY A 119 15.14 47.95 -2.57
N ASP A 120 14.44 49.07 -2.39
CA ASP A 120 13.31 49.49 -3.22
C ASP A 120 13.86 50.48 -4.26
N GLY A 121 13.53 50.28 -5.55
CA GLY A 121 14.02 51.10 -6.64
C GLY A 121 13.74 50.47 -8.00
N GLY A 122 12.60 50.85 -8.60
CA GLY A 122 12.16 50.41 -9.91
C GLY A 122 12.89 51.07 -11.08
N GLY A 123 12.93 50.32 -12.19
CA GLY A 123 13.18 50.76 -13.56
C GLY A 123 12.65 49.69 -14.51
N PRO A 124 12.01 50.03 -15.65
CA PRO A 124 11.61 49.06 -16.65
C PRO A 124 12.84 48.74 -17.53
N ASP A 125 12.95 47.49 -17.97
CA ASP A 125 14.00 46.96 -18.87
C ASP A 125 15.26 46.40 -18.19
N GLY A 126 15.09 45.24 -17.55
CA GLY A 126 16.14 44.28 -17.23
C GLY A 126 15.52 42.93 -16.89
N PRO A 127 16.06 41.78 -17.35
CA PRO A 127 15.52 40.48 -17.00
C PRO A 127 15.63 40.25 -15.49
N ASN A 128 14.49 39.99 -14.86
CA ASN A 128 14.37 39.64 -13.45
C ASN A 128 14.97 38.24 -13.22
N TYR A 129 16.21 38.16 -12.75
CA TYR A 129 16.74 36.93 -12.13
C TYR A 129 16.45 36.97 -10.63
N ALA A 130 15.23 36.60 -10.25
CA ALA A 130 15.01 35.90 -8.98
C ALA A 130 15.38 34.43 -9.30
N THR A 131 16.12 33.64 -8.52
CA THR A 131 16.22 33.47 -7.07
C THR A 131 17.48 32.66 -6.75
N VAL A 132 18.19 32.97 -5.66
CA VAL A 132 19.16 32.03 -5.07
C VAL A 132 18.39 30.80 -4.61
N CYS A 133 18.55 29.67 -5.30
CA CYS A 133 17.96 28.39 -4.90
C CYS A 133 18.73 27.85 -3.68
N ASP A 134 18.28 28.17 -2.47
CA ASP A 134 18.89 27.67 -1.23
C ASP A 134 18.44 26.22 -0.99
N VAL A 135 19.00 25.30 -1.79
CA VAL A 135 18.71 23.86 -1.67
C VAL A 135 19.20 23.38 -0.31
N GLN A 136 18.26 23.02 0.56
CA GLN A 136 18.56 22.60 1.92
C GLN A 136 19.32 21.26 1.94
N ARG A 137 20.30 21.14 2.85
CA ARG A 137 20.94 19.86 3.17
C ARG A 137 19.95 18.90 3.85
N VAL A 138 20.24 17.61 3.78
CA VAL A 138 19.44 16.58 4.46
C VAL A 138 19.33 16.89 5.96
N HIS A 139 18.10 16.93 6.46
CA HIS A 139 17.80 17.19 7.86
C HIS A 139 17.46 15.88 8.59
N ALA A 140 17.65 15.84 9.91
CA ALA A 140 17.30 14.68 10.75
C ALA A 140 15.82 14.27 10.65
N ARG A 141 14.95 15.20 10.23
CA ARG A 141 13.51 14.95 10.00
C ARG A 141 13.28 14.06 8.78
N ASP A 142 14.11 14.22 7.76
CA ASP A 142 13.97 13.54 6.48
C ASP A 142 14.38 12.07 6.70
N ILE A 143 15.49 11.82 7.40
CA ILE A 143 15.91 10.48 7.83
C ILE A 143 14.86 9.78 8.70
N ARG A 144 14.18 10.51 9.59
CA ARG A 144 13.11 9.92 10.42
C ARG A 144 11.90 9.46 9.60
N ARG A 145 11.60 10.10 8.47
CA ARG A 145 10.52 9.67 7.57
C ARG A 145 10.88 8.41 6.78
N MET A 146 12.18 8.12 6.64
CA MET A 146 12.65 6.91 5.96
C MET A 146 12.46 5.64 6.79
N GLU A 147 12.28 5.72 8.10
CA GLU A 147 12.09 4.54 8.94
C GLU A 147 10.61 4.14 9.10
N ASN A 148 10.30 2.86 8.87
CA ASN A 148 8.93 2.32 8.93
C ASN A 148 8.23 2.59 10.28
N ALA A 149 8.97 2.60 11.39
CA ALA A 149 8.42 2.80 12.73
C ALA A 149 7.82 4.21 12.98
N PHE A 150 8.12 5.19 12.13
CA PHE A 150 7.73 6.59 12.33
C PHE A 150 6.95 7.19 11.16
N SER A 151 6.73 6.45 10.08
CA SER A 151 5.87 6.86 8.99
C SER A 151 4.41 6.64 9.39
N VAL A 152 3.76 7.72 9.82
CA VAL A 152 2.33 7.73 10.17
C VAL A 152 1.46 7.54 8.91
N SER A 153 1.97 7.95 7.75
CA SER A 153 1.42 7.64 6.43
C SER A 153 2.47 6.93 5.58
N ASN A 154 2.12 5.80 4.96
CA ASN A 154 2.93 5.15 3.91
C ASN A 154 2.69 5.85 2.55
N GLU A 155 2.58 7.17 2.58
CA GLU A 155 2.43 7.94 1.35
C GLU A 155 3.78 7.99 0.62
N PRO A 156 3.79 7.68 -0.69
CA PRO A 156 5.01 7.76 -1.46
C PRO A 156 5.46 9.22 -1.57
N SER A 157 6.77 9.44 -1.60
CA SER A 157 7.36 10.76 -1.77
C SER A 157 8.78 10.65 -2.34
N ILE A 158 9.10 11.52 -3.28
CA ILE A 158 10.47 11.77 -3.74
C ILE A 158 10.83 13.17 -3.26
N ILE A 159 11.92 13.27 -2.50
CA ILE A 159 12.39 14.54 -1.93
C ILE A 159 13.83 14.73 -2.35
N ILE A 160 14.09 15.85 -3.03
CA ILE A 160 15.43 16.21 -3.46
C ILE A 160 16.04 17.19 -2.46
N ARG A 161 17.29 16.90 -2.09
CA ARG A 161 18.11 17.68 -1.17
C ARG A 161 19.48 17.86 -1.79
N LYS A 162 20.29 18.75 -1.21
CA LYS A 162 21.64 19.00 -1.70
C LYS A 162 22.45 17.68 -1.70
N GLN A 163 22.83 17.21 -2.89
CA GLN A 163 23.62 15.98 -3.11
C GLN A 163 22.97 14.67 -2.62
N ALA A 164 21.65 14.65 -2.44
CA ALA A 164 20.93 13.45 -2.02
C ALA A 164 19.47 13.43 -2.52
N ILE A 165 19.04 12.28 -3.03
CA ILE A 165 17.65 12.02 -3.44
C ILE A 165 17.06 11.01 -2.48
N LEU A 166 15.95 11.36 -1.83
CA LEU A 166 15.26 10.49 -0.89
C LEU A 166 13.99 9.96 -1.55
N ILE A 167 13.90 8.64 -1.67
CA ILE A 167 12.76 7.96 -2.29
C ILE A 167 12.08 7.12 -1.22
N SER A 168 10.83 7.44 -0.94
CA SER A 168 9.95 6.63 -0.09
C SER A 168 8.81 6.10 -0.94
N ALA A 169 8.75 4.81 -1.19
CA ALA A 169 7.67 4.16 -1.92
C ALA A 169 7.48 2.75 -1.35
N ASP A 170 6.49 2.55 -0.49
CA ASP A 170 6.26 1.27 0.22
C ASP A 170 6.23 0.07 -0.75
N PRO A 171 6.98 -1.02 -0.51
CA PRO A 171 7.87 -1.32 0.63
C PRO A 171 9.34 -0.83 0.51
N LEU A 172 9.70 -0.14 -0.57
CA LEU A 172 11.06 0.33 -0.84
C LEU A 172 11.32 1.75 -0.29
N ARG A 173 12.42 1.90 0.46
CA ARG A 173 12.87 3.22 0.93
C ARG A 173 14.36 3.35 0.72
N ALA A 174 14.77 4.38 0.00
CA ALA A 174 16.15 4.55 -0.42
C ALA A 174 16.63 6.00 -0.37
N ILE A 175 17.94 6.17 -0.17
CA ILE A 175 18.66 7.44 -0.29
C ILE A 175 19.75 7.24 -1.34
N VAL A 176 19.60 7.93 -2.46
CA VAL A 176 20.59 7.94 -3.54
C VAL A 176 21.54 9.11 -3.32
N MET A 177 22.83 8.84 -3.36
CA MET A 177 23.89 9.83 -3.41
C MET A 177 24.73 9.60 -4.67
N ARG A 178 25.64 10.53 -4.95
CA ARG A 178 26.54 10.52 -6.12
C ARG A 178 27.37 9.24 -6.32
N ASP A 179 27.81 8.57 -5.26
CA ASP A 179 28.69 7.39 -5.38
C ASP A 179 28.13 6.14 -4.68
N VAL A 180 27.07 6.29 -3.87
CA VAL A 180 26.52 5.20 -3.05
C VAL A 180 25.01 5.34 -2.90
N CYS A 181 24.29 4.22 -2.98
CA CYS A 181 22.87 4.14 -2.71
C CYS A 181 22.61 3.35 -1.42
N LEU A 182 21.81 3.92 -0.52
CA LEU A 182 21.39 3.32 0.75
C LEU A 182 19.94 2.87 0.62
N VAL A 183 19.67 1.58 0.80
CA VAL A 183 18.31 1.03 0.83
C VAL A 183 18.00 0.52 2.23
N TYR A 184 16.88 0.94 2.79
CA TYR A 184 16.39 0.40 4.07
C TYR A 184 15.78 -0.97 3.81
N VAL A 185 16.27 -1.99 4.53
CA VAL A 185 15.78 -3.36 4.37
C VAL A 185 14.42 -3.49 5.06
N PRO A 186 13.34 -3.85 4.33
CA PRO A 186 12.06 -4.16 4.96
C PRO A 186 12.13 -5.52 5.64
N ASP A 187 11.53 -5.65 6.83
CA ASP A 187 11.46 -6.93 7.54
C ASP A 187 10.66 -7.96 6.72
N GLY A 188 11.29 -9.09 6.39
CA GLY A 188 10.64 -10.20 5.68
C GLY A 188 10.53 -10.06 4.15
N ALA A 189 11.21 -9.08 3.53
CA ALA A 189 11.11 -8.79 2.10
C ALA A 189 12.25 -9.40 1.24
N ASP A 190 12.56 -10.70 1.44
CA ASP A 190 13.67 -11.37 0.74
C ASP A 190 13.49 -11.39 -0.79
N SER A 191 12.25 -11.50 -1.27
CA SER A 191 11.94 -11.45 -2.70
C SER A 191 12.28 -10.09 -3.32
N LEU A 192 11.94 -9.00 -2.63
CA LEU A 192 12.27 -7.65 -3.09
C LEU A 192 13.77 -7.42 -3.12
N LEU A 193 14.49 -7.86 -2.09
CA LEU A 193 15.96 -7.74 -2.04
C LEU A 193 16.63 -8.49 -3.20
N SER A 194 16.09 -9.65 -3.57
CA SER A 194 16.62 -10.43 -4.70
C SER A 194 16.43 -9.70 -6.03
N ILE A 195 15.23 -9.15 -6.28
CA ILE A 195 14.94 -8.33 -7.46
C ILE A 195 15.86 -7.11 -7.49
N LEU A 196 16.02 -6.44 -6.36
CA LEU A 196 16.81 -5.22 -6.24
C LEU A 196 18.29 -5.48 -6.57
N LYS A 197 18.90 -6.53 -6.00
CA LYS A 197 20.28 -6.91 -6.32
C LYS A 197 20.46 -7.28 -7.79
N GLU A 198 19.49 -7.97 -8.37
CA GLU A 198 19.49 -8.30 -9.79
C GLU A 198 19.44 -7.03 -10.66
N GLN A 199 18.57 -6.07 -10.34
CA GLN A 199 18.44 -4.82 -11.08
C GLN A 199 19.70 -3.96 -10.97
N PHE A 200 20.24 -3.75 -9.76
CA PHE A 200 21.50 -3.02 -9.60
C PHE A 200 22.67 -3.67 -10.35
N GLY A 201 22.71 -5.01 -10.41
CA GLY A 201 23.71 -5.74 -11.21
C GLY A 201 23.50 -5.64 -12.71
N GLN A 202 22.25 -5.56 -13.20
CA GLN A 202 21.91 -5.36 -14.61
C GLN A 202 22.26 -3.95 -15.06
N THR A 203 21.77 -2.93 -14.33
CA THR A 203 22.04 -1.53 -14.65
C THR A 203 23.54 -1.19 -14.59
N ALA A 204 24.30 -1.80 -13.68
CA ALA A 204 25.75 -1.62 -13.62
C ALA A 204 26.49 -2.18 -14.86
N ARG A 205 25.90 -3.14 -15.58
CA ARG A 205 26.50 -3.75 -16.78
C ARG A 205 26.06 -3.07 -18.07
N GLU A 206 24.78 -2.72 -18.16
CA GLU A 206 24.18 -2.18 -19.38
C GLU A 206 24.50 -0.69 -19.54
N ASN A 207 24.48 0.08 -18.43
CA ASN A 207 24.56 1.54 -18.42
C ASN A 207 25.84 2.04 -17.73
N ALA A 208 26.98 1.36 -17.92
CA ALA A 208 28.21 1.64 -17.18
C ALA A 208 28.78 3.07 -17.39
N GLU A 209 28.44 3.72 -18.50
CA GLU A 209 28.87 5.08 -18.83
C GLU A 209 28.02 6.16 -18.12
N ASP A 210 26.82 5.81 -17.66
CA ASP A 210 25.88 6.77 -17.09
C ASP A 210 26.27 7.16 -15.65
N PRO A 211 25.95 8.41 -15.24
CA PRO A 211 26.13 8.86 -13.87
C PRO A 211 25.47 7.90 -12.88
N TYR A 212 26.14 7.68 -11.74
CA TYR A 212 25.70 6.66 -10.78
C TYR A 212 24.31 6.97 -10.20
N GLU A 213 23.95 8.25 -10.07
CA GLU A 213 22.64 8.68 -9.62
C GLU A 213 21.50 8.17 -10.51
N PHE A 214 21.66 8.20 -11.84
CA PHE A 214 20.65 7.73 -12.79
C PHE A 214 20.58 6.20 -12.80
N ARG A 215 21.72 5.52 -12.76
CA ARG A 215 21.76 4.05 -12.59
C ARG A 215 21.05 3.59 -11.32
N ALA A 216 21.31 4.27 -10.21
CA ALA A 216 20.67 3.94 -8.94
C ALA A 216 19.17 4.25 -8.96
N LEU A 217 18.77 5.39 -9.53
CA LEU A 217 17.37 5.78 -9.68
C LEU A 217 16.60 4.79 -10.58
N GLU A 218 17.19 4.42 -11.72
CA GLU A 218 16.68 3.44 -12.66
C GLU A 218 16.47 2.08 -11.98
N ALA A 219 17.49 1.57 -11.29
CA ALA A 219 17.40 0.30 -10.58
C ALA A 219 16.31 0.31 -9.50
N LEU A 220 16.13 1.42 -8.79
CA LEU A 220 15.08 1.58 -7.77
C LEU A 220 13.68 1.64 -8.40
N LEU A 221 13.48 2.48 -9.43
CA LEU A 221 12.18 2.62 -10.10
C LEU A 221 11.78 1.34 -10.83
N SER A 222 12.72 0.68 -11.51
CA SER A 222 12.52 -0.65 -12.10
C SER A 222 12.12 -1.67 -11.05
N THR A 223 12.79 -1.69 -9.89
CA THR A 223 12.43 -2.59 -8.79
C THR A 223 11.00 -2.35 -8.31
N VAL A 224 10.58 -1.10 -8.14
CA VAL A 224 9.21 -0.74 -7.72
C VAL A 224 8.19 -1.16 -8.78
N ALA A 225 8.45 -0.89 -10.06
CA ALA A 225 7.56 -1.27 -11.16
C ALA A 225 7.40 -2.80 -11.26
N ARG A 226 8.52 -3.55 -11.21
CA ARG A 226 8.51 -5.01 -11.21
C ARG A 226 7.83 -5.60 -9.98
N TYR A 227 7.99 -4.97 -8.81
CA TYR A 227 7.31 -5.38 -7.58
C TYR A 227 5.79 -5.30 -7.74
N PHE A 228 5.25 -4.14 -8.17
CA PHE A 228 3.81 -3.98 -8.37
C PHE A 228 3.27 -4.90 -9.47
N GLN A 229 4.03 -5.10 -10.55
CA GLN A 229 3.63 -6.03 -11.60
C GLN A 229 3.54 -7.47 -11.09
N ALA A 230 4.55 -7.94 -10.36
CA ALA A 230 4.58 -9.30 -9.81
C ALA A 230 3.46 -9.52 -8.78
N ASP A 231 3.18 -8.53 -7.95
CA ASP A 231 2.10 -8.61 -6.96
C ASP A 231 0.71 -8.67 -7.63
N TYR A 232 0.48 -7.84 -8.66
CA TYR A 232 -0.74 -7.91 -9.46
C TYR A 232 -0.89 -9.25 -10.19
N GLU A 233 0.18 -9.78 -10.79
CA GLU A 233 0.17 -11.07 -11.49
C GLU A 233 -0.15 -12.24 -10.54
N LYS A 234 0.22 -12.14 -9.26
CA LYS A 234 -0.12 -13.11 -8.22
C LYS A 234 -1.57 -13.00 -7.77
N LEU A 235 -2.09 -11.77 -7.59
CA LEU A 235 -3.44 -11.52 -7.08
C LEU A 235 -4.53 -11.75 -8.14
N SER A 236 -4.28 -11.33 -9.38
CA SER A 236 -5.22 -11.38 -10.50
C SER A 236 -5.93 -12.73 -10.70
N PRO A 237 -5.22 -13.88 -10.85
CA PRO A 237 -5.88 -15.16 -11.12
C PRO A 237 -6.76 -15.65 -9.95
N VAL A 238 -6.37 -15.33 -8.71
CA VAL A 238 -7.13 -15.69 -7.51
C VAL A 238 -8.45 -14.93 -7.47
N VAL A 239 -8.40 -13.62 -7.72
CA VAL A 239 -9.60 -12.76 -7.78
C VAL A 239 -10.53 -13.22 -8.90
N VAL A 240 -10.01 -13.38 -10.13
CA VAL A 240 -10.82 -13.79 -11.29
C VAL A 240 -11.51 -15.13 -11.04
N SER A 241 -10.79 -16.12 -10.48
CA SER A 241 -11.39 -17.42 -10.14
C SER A 241 -12.52 -17.30 -9.11
N ALA A 242 -12.37 -16.43 -8.10
CA ALA A 242 -13.41 -16.19 -7.11
C ALA A 242 -14.65 -15.50 -7.71
N LEU A 243 -14.44 -14.51 -8.59
CA LEU A 243 -15.53 -13.83 -9.31
C LEU A 243 -16.32 -14.81 -10.18
N ASP A 244 -15.64 -15.69 -10.92
CA ASP A 244 -16.29 -16.69 -11.77
C ASP A 244 -17.16 -17.66 -10.95
N ARG A 245 -16.69 -18.08 -9.76
CA ARG A 245 -17.45 -18.95 -8.86
C ARG A 245 -18.72 -18.28 -8.33
N LEU A 246 -18.68 -16.97 -8.07
CA LEU A 246 -19.85 -16.19 -7.67
C LEU A 246 -20.88 -16.08 -8.80
N VAL A 247 -20.42 -15.81 -10.03
CA VAL A 247 -21.27 -15.73 -11.22
C VAL A 247 -21.97 -17.07 -11.51
N GLN A 248 -21.27 -18.19 -11.35
CA GLN A 248 -21.84 -19.54 -11.52
C GLN A 248 -22.92 -19.89 -10.48
N GLY A 249 -23.11 -19.06 -9.46
CA GLY A 249 -24.25 -19.14 -8.54
C GLY A 249 -23.97 -19.76 -7.18
N ASN A 250 -22.70 -19.90 -6.80
CA ASN A 250 -22.32 -20.29 -5.45
C ASN A 250 -22.47 -19.10 -4.48
N LEU A 251 -23.70 -18.71 -4.18
CA LEU A 251 -24.02 -17.60 -3.25
C LEU A 251 -23.89 -18.03 -1.79
N HIS A 252 -22.67 -18.37 -1.36
CA HIS A 252 -22.38 -18.65 0.05
C HIS A 252 -21.90 -17.38 0.76
N SER A 253 -22.31 -17.18 2.01
CA SER A 253 -21.89 -16.01 2.81
C SER A 253 -20.36 -15.84 2.88
N ARG A 254 -19.61 -16.95 2.85
CA ARG A 254 -18.14 -16.93 2.83
C ARG A 254 -17.58 -16.32 1.55
N GLU A 255 -18.21 -16.58 0.41
CA GLU A 255 -17.76 -16.07 -0.90
C GLU A 255 -17.98 -14.55 -1.01
N LEU A 256 -19.05 -14.03 -0.37
CA LEU A 256 -19.30 -12.59 -0.27
C LEU A 256 -18.28 -11.89 0.62
N GLU A 257 -17.85 -12.53 1.71
CA GLU A 257 -16.79 -12.01 2.56
C GLU A 257 -15.45 -12.00 1.81
N THR A 258 -15.11 -13.07 1.09
CA THR A 258 -13.90 -13.08 0.24
C THR A 258 -13.96 -12.03 -0.87
N LEU A 259 -15.13 -11.74 -1.43
CA LEU A 259 -15.30 -10.66 -2.41
C LEU A 259 -14.98 -9.29 -1.79
N ARG A 260 -15.44 -9.06 -0.56
CA ARG A 260 -15.14 -7.83 0.19
C ARG A 260 -13.66 -7.71 0.50
N GLU A 261 -13.02 -8.81 0.92
CA GLU A 261 -11.57 -8.86 1.13
C GLU A 261 -10.83 -8.49 -0.16
N PHE A 262 -11.15 -9.13 -1.29
CA PHE A 262 -10.51 -8.83 -2.58
C PHE A 262 -10.72 -7.39 -3.04
N LYS A 263 -11.92 -6.83 -2.82
CA LYS A 263 -12.22 -5.42 -3.11
C LYS A 263 -11.34 -4.47 -2.30
N ASN A 264 -11.17 -4.74 -1.01
CA ASN A 264 -10.35 -3.92 -0.14
C ASN A 264 -8.86 -4.05 -0.50
N THR A 265 -8.36 -5.26 -0.74
CA THR A 265 -6.96 -5.47 -1.14
C THR A 265 -6.65 -4.83 -2.49
N MET A 266 -7.57 -4.92 -3.47
CA MET A 266 -7.38 -4.30 -4.77
C MET A 266 -7.43 -2.76 -4.69
N ASN A 267 -8.33 -2.20 -3.88
CA ASN A 267 -8.37 -0.76 -3.61
C ASN A 267 -7.08 -0.25 -2.94
N GLU A 268 -6.55 -1.01 -1.97
CA GLU A 268 -5.29 -0.65 -1.30
C GLU A 268 -4.12 -0.69 -2.29
N PHE A 269 -4.02 -1.76 -3.08
CA PHE A 269 -3.03 -1.89 -4.15
C PHE A 269 -3.14 -0.74 -5.17
N GLU A 270 -4.34 -0.43 -5.66
CA GLU A 270 -4.58 0.68 -6.59
C GLU A 270 -4.14 2.02 -5.97
N SER A 271 -4.47 2.27 -4.70
CA SER A 271 -4.08 3.50 -4.02
C SER A 271 -2.56 3.63 -3.86
N GLN A 272 -1.84 2.52 -3.61
CA GLN A 272 -0.38 2.51 -3.52
C GLN A 272 0.26 2.83 -4.88
N VAL A 273 -0.17 2.15 -5.94
CA VAL A 273 0.33 2.38 -7.31
C VAL A 273 0.00 3.79 -7.79
N ASP A 274 -1.21 4.28 -7.52
CA ASP A 274 -1.63 5.65 -7.85
C ASP A 274 -0.82 6.69 -7.08
N GLY A 275 -0.45 6.41 -5.83
CA GLY A 275 0.44 7.26 -5.05
C GLY A 275 1.79 7.44 -5.75
N VAL A 276 2.45 6.35 -6.15
CA VAL A 276 3.76 6.43 -6.83
C VAL A 276 3.63 7.17 -8.16
N ARG A 277 2.57 6.89 -8.92
CA ARG A 277 2.26 7.61 -10.17
C ARG A 277 2.16 9.12 -9.95
N ARG A 278 1.44 9.58 -8.90
CA ARG A 278 1.30 11.00 -8.60
C ARG A 278 2.64 11.65 -8.30
N VAL A 279 3.47 10.99 -7.49
CA VAL A 279 4.80 11.51 -7.12
C VAL A 279 5.71 11.65 -8.34
N LEU A 280 5.66 10.70 -9.29
CA LEU A 280 6.43 10.80 -10.52
C LEU A 280 5.90 11.91 -11.45
N MET A 281 4.58 12.10 -11.53
CA MET A 281 3.98 13.23 -12.26
C MET A 281 4.39 14.56 -11.64
N ASP A 282 4.28 14.69 -10.31
CA ASP A 282 4.69 15.89 -9.60
C ASP A 282 6.19 16.18 -9.80
N LEU A 283 7.03 15.15 -9.92
CA LEU A 283 8.45 15.31 -10.23
C LEU A 283 8.68 15.81 -11.67
N LEU A 284 7.97 15.26 -12.66
CA LEU A 284 8.06 15.69 -14.06
C LEU A 284 7.56 17.12 -14.26
N ASP A 285 6.52 17.53 -13.52
CA ASP A 285 5.95 18.88 -13.61
C ASP A 285 6.91 19.97 -13.07
N ASN A 286 7.90 19.60 -12.24
CA ASN A 286 8.84 20.52 -11.62
C ASN A 286 10.24 20.44 -12.27
N GLU A 287 10.50 21.31 -13.25
CA GLU A 287 11.78 21.39 -13.97
C GLU A 287 13.00 21.64 -13.06
N GLU A 288 12.82 22.41 -11.97
CA GLU A 288 13.87 22.63 -10.97
C GLU A 288 14.27 21.32 -10.29
N ASP A 289 13.29 20.50 -9.89
CA ASP A 289 13.53 19.21 -9.23
C ASP A 289 14.21 18.22 -10.18
N LEU A 290 13.76 18.14 -11.44
CA LEU A 290 14.40 17.31 -12.46
C LEU A 290 15.90 17.63 -12.62
N ARG A 291 16.25 18.92 -12.63
CA ARG A 291 17.65 19.36 -12.72
C ARG A 291 18.46 19.07 -11.46
N LEU A 292 17.82 19.13 -10.29
CA LEU A 292 18.47 18.78 -9.03
C LEU A 292 18.77 17.28 -8.91
N LEU A 293 18.24 16.42 -9.78
CA LEU A 293 18.61 15.00 -9.86
C LEU A 293 20.06 14.79 -10.33
N TYR A 294 20.65 15.73 -11.09
CA TYR A 294 22.02 15.62 -11.60
C TYR A 294 23.07 15.86 -10.51
N LEU A 295 23.22 14.91 -9.59
CA LEU A 295 24.10 15.05 -8.43
C LEU A 295 25.57 15.21 -8.82
N THR A 296 26.03 14.45 -9.81
CA THR A 296 27.43 14.46 -10.28
C THR A 296 27.81 15.80 -10.90
N LYS A 297 27.02 16.27 -11.89
CA LYS A 297 27.24 17.57 -12.55
C LYS A 297 27.21 18.73 -11.54
N LEU A 298 26.26 18.69 -10.60
CA LEU A 298 26.08 19.74 -9.59
C LEU A 298 27.17 19.75 -8.51
N HIS A 299 27.88 18.63 -8.35
CA HIS A 299 29.05 18.58 -7.48
C HIS A 299 30.30 19.11 -8.17
N GLU A 300 30.47 18.81 -9.46
CA GLU A 300 31.61 19.26 -10.27
C GLU A 300 31.59 20.77 -10.46
N ASP A 301 30.43 21.33 -10.79
CA ASP A 301 30.24 22.77 -10.97
C ASP A 301 29.18 23.31 -9.99
N PRO A 302 29.58 23.73 -8.78
CA PRO A 302 28.66 24.31 -7.80
C PRO A 302 28.00 25.62 -8.25
N SER A 303 28.53 26.28 -9.27
CA SER A 303 27.94 27.48 -9.88
C SER A 303 26.60 27.18 -10.54
N LEU A 304 26.38 25.95 -11.05
CA LEU A 304 25.14 25.51 -11.67
C LEU A 304 23.94 25.53 -10.71
N LEU A 305 24.18 25.48 -9.39
CA LEU A 305 23.11 25.68 -8.38
C LEU A 305 22.48 27.07 -8.46
N THR A 306 23.21 28.06 -8.97
CA THR A 306 22.73 29.45 -9.06
C THR A 306 21.96 29.68 -10.37
N ASP A 307 22.27 28.90 -11.40
CA ASP A 307 21.61 28.94 -12.70
C ASP A 307 21.30 27.52 -13.19
N LEU A 308 20.31 26.88 -12.57
CA LEU A 308 19.90 25.52 -12.91
C LEU A 308 19.44 25.41 -14.38
N TYR A 309 18.93 26.51 -14.94
CA TYR A 309 18.43 26.58 -16.32
C TYR A 309 19.53 26.59 -17.38
N SER A 310 20.80 26.52 -16.99
CA SER A 310 21.92 26.53 -17.93
C SER A 310 22.13 25.19 -18.65
N PHE A 311 21.51 24.10 -18.21
CA PHE A 311 21.67 22.77 -18.80
C PHE A 311 20.34 22.01 -18.94
N ASP A 312 20.33 21.05 -19.86
CA ASP A 312 19.15 20.29 -20.21
C ASP A 312 18.89 19.12 -19.24
N SER A 313 17.62 18.87 -18.94
CA SER A 313 17.13 17.78 -18.10
C SER A 313 16.46 16.63 -18.87
N GLU A 314 16.54 16.65 -20.21
CA GLU A 314 15.93 15.65 -21.11
C GLU A 314 16.19 14.19 -20.68
N GLU A 315 17.43 13.85 -20.30
CA GLU A 315 17.79 12.48 -19.88
C GLU A 315 17.05 12.04 -18.60
N ALA A 316 16.92 12.94 -17.62
CA ALA A 316 16.17 12.66 -16.40
C ALA A 316 14.66 12.55 -16.69
N GLU A 317 14.14 13.42 -17.54
CA GLU A 317 12.73 13.42 -17.96
C GLU A 317 12.35 12.10 -18.64
N VAL A 318 13.11 11.68 -19.66
CA VAL A 318 12.87 10.43 -20.41
C VAL A 318 12.91 9.20 -19.49
N LEU A 319 13.86 9.16 -18.53
CA LEU A 319 13.95 8.07 -17.57
C LEU A 319 12.70 8.00 -16.69
N ILE A 320 12.26 9.13 -16.12
CA ILE A 320 11.07 9.16 -15.26
C ILE A 320 9.80 8.86 -16.07
N GLU A 321 9.66 9.39 -17.28
CA GLU A 321 8.52 9.13 -18.17
C GLU A 321 8.35 7.64 -18.48
N THR A 322 9.46 6.94 -18.76
CA THR A 322 9.44 5.51 -19.05
C THR A 322 8.84 4.71 -17.89
N TYR A 323 9.32 4.94 -16.66
CA TYR A 323 8.79 4.23 -15.49
C TYR A 323 7.39 4.70 -15.08
N LEU A 324 7.07 5.97 -15.31
CA LEU A 324 5.71 6.49 -15.12
C LEU A 324 4.71 5.75 -16.02
N GLN A 325 5.07 5.47 -17.28
CA GLN A 325 4.24 4.72 -18.20
C GLN A 325 4.03 3.27 -17.73
N ASP A 326 5.06 2.60 -17.21
CA ASP A 326 4.96 1.25 -16.66
C ASP A 326 4.06 1.18 -15.43
N ILE A 327 4.20 2.15 -14.52
CA ILE A 327 3.34 2.26 -13.33
C ILE A 327 1.90 2.57 -13.75
N PHE A 328 1.69 3.43 -14.75
CA PHE A 328 0.36 3.75 -15.29
C PHE A 328 -0.32 2.53 -15.92
N SER A 329 0.44 1.70 -16.64
CA SER A 329 -0.04 0.43 -17.19
C SER A 329 -0.53 -0.50 -16.07
N THR A 330 0.25 -0.63 -14.99
CA THR A 330 -0.12 -1.45 -13.83
C THR A 330 -1.34 -0.91 -13.09
N ARG A 331 -1.42 0.41 -12.89
CA ARG A 331 -2.61 1.07 -12.32
C ARG A 331 -3.86 0.79 -13.14
N THR A 332 -3.77 0.89 -14.46
CA THR A 332 -4.91 0.65 -15.37
C THR A 332 -5.39 -0.79 -15.28
N LYS A 333 -4.48 -1.77 -15.15
CA LYS A 333 -4.85 -3.17 -14.94
C LYS A 333 -5.59 -3.35 -13.60
N ALA A 334 -5.14 -2.71 -12.53
CA ALA A 334 -5.80 -2.73 -11.22
C ALA A 334 -7.21 -2.11 -11.27
N ASP A 335 -7.35 -0.94 -11.88
CA ASP A 335 -8.62 -0.23 -12.07
C ASP A 335 -9.65 -1.10 -12.84
N LEU A 336 -9.20 -1.77 -13.91
CA LEU A 336 -10.05 -2.72 -14.64
C LEU A 336 -10.49 -3.92 -13.78
N MET A 337 -9.62 -4.42 -12.91
CA MET A 337 -10.00 -5.49 -11.97
C MET A 337 -11.01 -4.99 -10.94
N GLN A 338 -10.84 -3.78 -10.43
CA GLN A 338 -11.76 -3.17 -9.48
C GLN A 338 -13.16 -2.97 -10.08
N HIS A 339 -13.21 -2.56 -11.36
CA HIS A 339 -14.46 -2.51 -12.11
C HIS A 339 -15.09 -3.90 -12.28
N ARG A 340 -14.32 -4.95 -12.54
CA ARG A 340 -14.84 -6.33 -12.62
C ARG A 340 -15.40 -6.80 -11.29
N ILE A 341 -14.74 -6.51 -10.18
CA ILE A 341 -15.21 -6.82 -8.82
C ILE A 341 -16.56 -6.13 -8.56
N THR A 342 -16.64 -4.82 -8.81
CA THR A 342 -17.85 -4.02 -8.57
C THR A 342 -19.03 -4.46 -9.45
N ASN A 343 -18.76 -4.81 -10.71
CA ASN A 343 -19.77 -5.35 -11.62
C ASN A 343 -20.29 -6.71 -11.14
N THR A 344 -19.41 -7.58 -10.63
CA THR A 344 -19.80 -8.88 -10.09
C THR A 344 -20.58 -8.74 -8.79
N GLU A 345 -20.18 -7.82 -7.91
CA GLU A 345 -20.92 -7.47 -6.69
C GLU A 345 -22.36 -7.05 -7.03
N SER A 346 -22.53 -6.19 -8.03
CA SER A 346 -23.84 -5.73 -8.49
C SER A 346 -24.69 -6.88 -9.05
N LEU A 347 -24.10 -7.79 -9.84
CA LEU A 347 -24.80 -8.98 -10.35
C LEU A 347 -25.26 -9.89 -9.21
N VAL A 348 -24.39 -10.13 -8.22
CA VAL A 348 -24.70 -10.95 -7.06
C VAL A 348 -25.82 -10.31 -6.23
N MET A 349 -25.79 -8.99 -6.01
CA MET A 349 -26.84 -8.26 -5.34
C MET A 349 -28.18 -8.40 -6.07
N LEU A 350 -28.20 -8.23 -7.39
CA LEU A 350 -29.41 -8.44 -8.22
C LEU A 350 -29.96 -9.87 -8.07
N LYS A 351 -29.09 -10.88 -7.99
CA LYS A 351 -29.51 -12.27 -7.80
C LYS A 351 -30.09 -12.52 -6.40
N LEU A 352 -29.50 -11.95 -5.36
CA LEU A 352 -30.02 -12.03 -3.99
C LEU A 352 -31.38 -11.33 -3.86
N ASP A 353 -31.55 -10.17 -4.49
CA ASP A 353 -32.84 -9.47 -4.54
C ASP A 353 -33.90 -10.28 -5.29
N SER A 354 -33.51 -10.95 -6.38
CA SER A 354 -34.39 -11.87 -7.10
C SER A 354 -34.83 -13.05 -6.24
N MET A 355 -33.90 -13.68 -5.50
CA MET A 355 -34.22 -14.76 -4.56
C MET A 355 -35.13 -14.30 -3.42
N ARG A 356 -34.88 -13.10 -2.88
CA ARG A 356 -35.75 -12.50 -1.86
C ARG A 356 -37.16 -12.26 -2.41
N ASN A 357 -37.27 -11.72 -3.63
CA ASN A 357 -38.56 -11.50 -4.29
C ASN A 357 -39.29 -12.82 -4.57
N TYR A 358 -38.58 -13.88 -4.92
CA TYR A 358 -39.14 -15.22 -5.05
C TYR A 358 -39.67 -15.75 -3.71
N LEU A 359 -38.90 -15.62 -2.62
CA LEU A 359 -39.34 -16.04 -1.29
C LEU A 359 -40.57 -15.26 -0.81
N LEU A 360 -40.60 -13.94 -1.01
CA LEU A 360 -41.78 -13.11 -0.71
C LEU A 360 -43.02 -13.56 -1.50
N ARG A 361 -42.83 -13.97 -2.76
CA ARG A 361 -43.92 -14.52 -3.57
C ARG A 361 -44.45 -15.84 -3.02
N VAL A 362 -43.56 -16.74 -2.62
CA VAL A 362 -43.93 -18.02 -2.01
C VAL A 362 -44.65 -17.81 -0.68
N ASP A 363 -44.17 -16.88 0.15
CA ASP A 363 -44.79 -16.52 1.43
C ASP A 363 -46.20 -15.92 1.26
N LEU A 364 -46.42 -15.09 0.24
CA LEU A 364 -47.75 -14.59 -0.11
C LEU A 364 -48.72 -15.73 -0.47
N VAL A 365 -48.26 -16.75 -1.18
CA VAL A 365 -49.10 -17.92 -1.52
C VAL A 365 -49.43 -18.74 -0.26
N PHE A 366 -48.47 -18.98 0.63
CA PHE A 366 -48.74 -19.67 1.91
C PHE A 366 -49.66 -18.86 2.83
N SER A 367 -49.48 -17.55 2.88
CA SER A 367 -50.37 -16.65 3.62
C SER A 367 -51.80 -16.72 3.10
N LEU A 368 -51.99 -16.77 1.77
CA LEU A 368 -53.31 -16.95 1.16
C LEU A 368 -53.94 -18.31 1.53
N MET A 369 -53.16 -19.39 1.52
CA MET A 369 -53.62 -20.72 1.96
C MET A 369 -53.99 -20.74 3.46
N THR A 370 -53.27 -19.99 4.28
CA THR A 370 -53.53 -19.91 5.73
C THR A 370 -54.82 -19.14 5.99
N ILE A 371 -55.08 -18.06 5.25
CA ILE A 371 -56.34 -17.31 5.33
C ILE A 371 -57.52 -18.20 4.91
N SER A 372 -57.40 -18.94 3.80
CA SER A 372 -58.47 -19.83 3.35
C SER A 372 -58.73 -20.97 4.34
N LEU A 373 -57.68 -21.54 4.96
CA LEU A 373 -57.84 -22.53 6.04
C LEU A 373 -58.47 -21.94 7.31
N SER A 374 -58.15 -20.69 7.65
CA SER A 374 -58.72 -20.01 8.82
C SER A 374 -60.24 -19.82 8.68
N VAL A 375 -60.72 -19.49 7.48
CA VAL A 375 -62.16 -19.42 7.18
C VAL A 375 -62.83 -20.78 7.33
N GLY A 376 -62.21 -21.85 6.81
CA GLY A 376 -62.73 -23.21 6.97
C GLY A 376 -62.77 -23.67 8.43
N THR A 377 -61.74 -23.32 9.21
CA THR A 377 -61.66 -23.62 10.64
C THR A 377 -62.73 -22.89 11.44
N LEU A 378 -63.06 -21.64 11.08
CA LEU A 378 -64.16 -20.89 11.69
C LEU A 378 -65.50 -21.57 11.41
N LEU A 379 -65.77 -21.96 10.16
CA LEU A 379 -67.01 -22.66 9.80
C LEU A 379 -67.13 -23.99 10.55
N ALA A 380 -66.06 -24.80 10.57
CA ALA A 380 -66.02 -26.04 11.33
C ALA A 380 -66.20 -25.80 12.84
N GLY A 381 -65.60 -24.74 13.39
CA GLY A 381 -65.75 -24.35 14.79
C GLY A 381 -67.19 -23.99 15.15
N VAL A 382 -67.89 -23.22 14.31
CA VAL A 382 -69.30 -22.84 14.55
C VAL A 382 -70.20 -24.06 14.65
N PHE A 383 -70.05 -25.02 13.73
CA PHE A 383 -70.83 -26.26 13.74
C PHE A 383 -70.32 -27.32 14.73
N GLY A 384 -69.09 -27.20 15.20
CA GLY A 384 -68.50 -28.04 16.24
C GLY A 384 -68.85 -27.60 17.67
N MET A 385 -69.58 -26.49 17.85
CA MET A 385 -70.04 -26.06 19.17
C MET A 385 -71.18 -26.96 19.67
N ASN A 386 -71.15 -27.29 20.96
CA ASN A 386 -72.17 -28.11 21.63
C ASN A 386 -73.48 -27.32 21.90
N LEU A 387 -74.12 -26.86 20.83
CA LEU A 387 -75.42 -26.17 20.86
C LEU A 387 -76.46 -27.04 20.16
N ALA A 388 -77.57 -27.36 20.86
CA ALA A 388 -78.67 -28.16 20.35
C ALA A 388 -79.44 -27.40 19.25
N SER A 389 -78.96 -27.53 18.01
CA SER A 389 -79.48 -26.80 16.85
C SER A 389 -80.51 -27.61 16.03
N GLY A 390 -80.58 -28.94 16.22
CA GLY A 390 -81.53 -29.82 15.52
C GLY A 390 -81.25 -30.05 14.02
N ILE A 391 -80.18 -29.44 13.49
CA ILE A 391 -79.75 -29.54 12.08
C ILE A 391 -78.74 -30.70 11.89
N GLU A 392 -78.18 -31.21 13.00
CA GLU A 392 -77.15 -32.25 13.01
C GLU A 392 -77.68 -33.64 12.61
N GLU A 393 -78.92 -33.98 12.96
CA GLU A 393 -79.53 -35.30 12.67
C GLU A 393 -80.10 -35.42 11.25
N ALA A 394 -80.11 -34.32 10.49
CA ALA A 394 -80.66 -34.31 9.15
C ALA A 394 -79.72 -34.98 8.14
N TRP A 395 -80.24 -35.97 7.39
CA TRP A 395 -79.48 -36.79 6.45
C TRP A 395 -78.67 -35.94 5.45
N GLY A 396 -77.34 -36.07 5.48
CA GLY A 396 -76.43 -35.46 4.50
C GLY A 396 -75.92 -34.05 4.82
N TRP A 397 -76.35 -33.40 5.91
CA TRP A 397 -75.87 -32.05 6.27
C TRP A 397 -74.37 -31.98 6.56
N PHE A 398 -73.81 -33.01 7.23
CA PHE A 398 -72.38 -33.14 7.47
C PHE A 398 -71.57 -33.08 6.16
N TRP A 399 -71.96 -33.88 5.17
CA TRP A 399 -71.31 -33.91 3.86
C TRP A 399 -71.48 -32.59 3.10
N GLY A 400 -72.65 -31.94 3.23
CA GLY A 400 -72.88 -30.62 2.68
C GLY A 400 -71.88 -29.58 3.19
N VAL A 401 -71.75 -29.45 4.52
CA VAL A 401 -70.82 -28.49 5.14
C VAL A 401 -69.36 -28.82 4.79
N ALA A 402 -68.97 -30.10 4.80
CA ALA A 402 -67.63 -30.53 4.42
C ALA A 402 -67.28 -30.16 2.97
N ILE A 403 -68.19 -30.45 2.02
CA ILE A 403 -68.01 -30.09 0.61
C ILE A 403 -67.95 -28.57 0.44
N THR A 404 -68.85 -27.82 1.10
CA THR A 404 -68.83 -26.35 1.03
C THR A 404 -67.53 -25.75 1.57
N CYS A 405 -66.97 -26.29 2.65
CA CYS A 405 -65.68 -25.84 3.18
C CYS A 405 -64.53 -26.09 2.19
N VAL A 406 -64.48 -27.27 1.57
CA VAL A 406 -63.46 -27.60 0.56
C VAL A 406 -63.60 -26.72 -0.68
N VAL A 407 -64.82 -26.51 -1.17
CA VAL A 407 -65.08 -25.62 -2.31
C VAL A 407 -64.70 -24.18 -1.99
N ALA A 408 -65.09 -23.66 -0.82
CA ALA A 408 -64.73 -22.32 -0.39
C ALA A 408 -63.21 -22.13 -0.30
N PHE A 409 -62.49 -23.12 0.22
CA PHE A 409 -61.02 -23.11 0.26
C PHE A 409 -60.40 -22.95 -1.13
N VAL A 410 -60.83 -23.77 -2.10
CA VAL A 410 -60.34 -23.72 -3.48
C VAL A 410 -60.68 -22.39 -4.14
N VAL A 411 -61.92 -21.90 -3.98
CA VAL A 411 -62.39 -20.65 -4.60
C VAL A 411 -61.65 -19.43 -4.05
N ILE A 412 -61.53 -19.31 -2.73
CA ILE A 412 -60.84 -18.17 -2.08
C ILE A 412 -59.37 -18.13 -2.53
N THR A 413 -58.72 -19.29 -2.56
CA THR A 413 -57.33 -19.43 -2.99
C THR A 413 -57.17 -19.09 -4.49
N ALA A 414 -58.06 -19.57 -5.36
CA ALA A 414 -58.01 -19.28 -6.79
C ALA A 414 -58.24 -17.78 -7.08
N ILE A 415 -59.22 -17.17 -6.43
CA ILE A 415 -59.50 -15.72 -6.56
C ILE A 415 -58.29 -14.90 -6.07
N GLY A 416 -57.70 -15.26 -4.93
CA GLY A 416 -56.52 -14.58 -4.41
C GLY A 416 -55.35 -14.63 -5.39
N ILE A 417 -55.04 -15.81 -5.95
CA ILE A 417 -53.97 -15.95 -6.97
C ILE A 417 -54.27 -15.10 -8.20
N LEU A 418 -55.51 -15.14 -8.72
CA LEU A 418 -55.90 -14.34 -9.89
C LEU A 418 -55.77 -12.83 -9.64
N PHE A 419 -56.17 -12.35 -8.47
CA PHE A 419 -56.04 -10.95 -8.08
C PHE A 419 -54.57 -10.50 -8.05
N PHE A 420 -53.68 -11.29 -7.45
CA PHE A 420 -52.25 -10.96 -7.38
C PHE A 420 -51.54 -11.11 -8.74
N ARG A 421 -52.03 -11.99 -9.62
CA ARG A 421 -51.57 -12.06 -11.02
C ARG A 421 -51.92 -10.80 -11.79
N GLN A 422 -53.17 -10.31 -11.67
CA GLN A 422 -53.59 -9.09 -12.36
C GLN A 422 -52.80 -7.86 -11.92
N LYS A 423 -52.36 -7.82 -10.65
CA LYS A 423 -51.49 -6.74 -10.13
C LYS A 423 -50.01 -6.88 -10.49
N GLY A 424 -49.61 -7.91 -11.22
CA GLY A 424 -48.22 -8.11 -11.64
C GLY A 424 -47.27 -8.59 -10.54
N VAL A 425 -47.78 -8.96 -9.36
CA VAL A 425 -46.97 -9.44 -8.23
C VAL A 425 -46.59 -10.91 -8.41
N LEU A 426 -47.46 -11.69 -9.04
CA LEU A 426 -47.23 -13.09 -9.43
C LEU A 426 -47.13 -13.21 -10.96
N GLN A 427 -45.91 -13.18 -11.49
CA GLN A 427 -45.60 -13.73 -12.81
C GLN A 427 -45.01 -15.12 -12.60
N ILE A 428 -45.86 -16.14 -12.73
CA ILE A 428 -45.45 -17.56 -12.80
C ILE A 428 -45.07 -17.85 -14.24
#